data_AF-A0A7C3R470-F1
#
_entry.id   AF-A0A7C3R470-F1
#
_cell.length_a   1.000
_cell.length_b   1.000
_cell.length_c   1.000
_cell.angle_alpha   90.00
_cell.angle_beta   90.00
_cell.angle_gamma   90.00
#
_symmetry.space_group_name_H-M   'P 1'
#
loop_
_entity.id
_entity.type
_entity.pdbx_description
1 polymer ?
#
loop_
_entity_poly.entity_id
_entity_poly.type
_entity_poly.pdbx_seq_one_letter_code
_entity_poly.pdbx_strand_id
1 'polypeptide(L)' 'MAFGIAQKENLEPFMVKQRMVSKLNMLPEDKVVYLLENMSILIQKSVQDNETIDDKSVTKEFISFLISLYY' A
#
# COMPACT_ATOMS: atom_id res chain seq x y z
N MET A 1 1.60 -14.24 0.08
CA MET A 1 0.20 -14.42 -0.39
C MET A 1 -0.29 -13.27 -1.29
N ALA A 2 0.56 -12.74 -2.18
CA ALA A 2 0.17 -11.72 -3.18
C ALA A 2 0.13 -12.25 -4.63
N PHE A 3 0.73 -13.42 -4.88
CA PHE A 3 0.82 -14.02 -6.23
C PHE A 3 -0.45 -14.73 -6.69
N GLY A 4 -1.34 -15.14 -5.77
CA GLY A 4 -2.54 -15.94 -6.10
C GLY A 4 -3.77 -15.12 -6.49
N ILE A 5 -3.75 -13.78 -6.31
CA ILE A 5 -4.95 -12.96 -6.45
C ILE A 5 -4.99 -12.24 -7.81
N ALA A 6 -3.84 -11.99 -8.43
CA ALA A 6 -3.74 -11.50 -9.81
C ALA A 6 -4.27 -12.49 -10.86
N GLN A 7 -4.48 -13.76 -10.50
CA GLN A 7 -5.06 -14.77 -11.41
C GLN A 7 -6.59 -14.82 -11.38
N LYS A 8 -7.27 -14.22 -10.40
CA LYS A 8 -8.74 -14.30 -10.27
C LYS A 8 -9.49 -13.22 -11.04
N GLU A 9 -8.82 -12.14 -11.39
CA GLU A 9 -9.30 -11.11 -12.31
C GLU A 9 -8.19 -10.91 -13.35
N ASN A 10 -8.48 -11.14 -14.63
CA ASN A 10 -7.56 -10.96 -15.77
C ASN A 10 -7.21 -9.46 -15.99
N LEU A 11 -6.77 -8.77 -14.94
CA LEU A 11 -6.37 -7.37 -14.99
C LEU A 11 -4.89 -7.32 -15.35
N GLU A 12 -4.62 -6.87 -16.57
CA GLU A 12 -3.27 -6.58 -17.03
C GLU A 12 -2.52 -5.69 -16.02
N PRO A 13 -1.23 -5.96 -15.72
CA PRO A 13 -0.44 -5.21 -14.74
C PRO A 13 -0.45 -3.69 -14.97
N PHE A 14 -0.65 -3.26 -16.21
CA PHE A 14 -0.83 -1.86 -16.58
C PHE A 14 -2.13 -1.25 -16.03
N MET A 15 -3.26 -1.95 -16.15
CA MET A 15 -4.57 -1.49 -15.65
C MET A 15 -4.59 -1.38 -14.14
N VAL A 16 -3.90 -2.30 -13.46
CA VAL A 16 -3.70 -2.26 -12.01
C VAL A 16 -2.98 -0.99 -11.59
N LYS A 17 -1.84 -0.68 -12.22
CA LYS A 17 -1.07 0.53 -11.94
C LYS A 17 -1.91 1.79 -12.17
N GLN A 18 -2.64 1.82 -13.28
CA GLN A 18 -3.50 2.97 -13.61
C GLN A 18 -4.62 3.17 -12.58
N ARG A 19 -5.30 2.09 -12.14
CA ARG A 19 -6.34 2.17 -11.10
C ARG A 19 -5.79 2.65 -9.76
N MET A 20 -4.63 2.14 -9.37
CA MET A 20 -3.96 2.55 -8.13
C MET A 20 -3.60 4.04 -8.15
N VAL A 21 -3.01 4.52 -9.25
CA VAL A 21 -2.66 5.95 -9.43
C VAL A 21 -3.92 6.83 -9.39
N SER A 22 -4.98 6.42 -10.10
CA SER A 22 -6.25 7.17 -10.07
C SER A 22 -6.82 7.27 -8.65
N LYS A 23 -6.78 6.19 -7.88
CA LYS A 23 -7.27 6.19 -6.49
C LYS A 23 -6.43 7.02 -5.56
N LEU A 24 -5.10 6.94 -5.68
CA LEU A 24 -4.19 7.81 -4.94
C LEU A 24 -4.50 9.29 -5.19
N ASN A 25 -4.78 9.66 -6.44
CA ASN A 25 -5.13 11.04 -6.79
C ASN A 25 -6.52 11.47 -6.30
N MET A 26 -7.41 10.51 -6.00
CA MET A 26 -8.75 10.76 -5.47
C MET A 26 -8.82 10.62 -3.94
N LEU A 27 -7.70 10.34 -3.28
CA LEU A 27 -7.68 10.22 -1.82
C LEU A 27 -8.03 11.57 -1.19
N PRO A 28 -8.99 11.59 -0.25
CA PRO A 28 -9.21 12.79 0.54
C PRO A 28 -7.98 13.09 1.42
N GLU A 29 -7.81 14.36 1.76
CA GLU A 29 -6.59 14.90 2.37
C GLU A 29 -6.19 14.16 3.66
N ASP A 30 -7.16 13.78 4.48
CA ASP A 30 -6.96 12.99 5.70
C ASP A 30 -6.30 11.62 5.43
N LYS A 31 -6.67 10.98 4.32
CA LYS A 31 -6.11 9.69 3.91
C LYS A 31 -4.75 9.83 3.24
N VAL A 32 -4.48 10.96 2.57
CA VAL A 32 -3.16 11.29 2.05
C VAL A 32 -2.18 11.50 3.21
N VAL A 33 -2.58 12.26 4.23
CA VAL A 33 -1.79 12.44 5.45
C VAL A 33 -1.52 11.10 6.14
N TYR A 34 -2.56 10.28 6.32
CA TYR A 34 -2.41 8.93 6.90
C TYR A 34 -1.42 8.06 6.10
N LEU A 35 -1.46 8.10 4.77
CA LEU A 35 -0.52 7.38 3.92
C LEU A 35 0.92 7.87 4.15
N LEU A 36 1.14 9.18 4.12
CA LEU A 36 2.47 9.78 4.27
C LEU A 36 3.09 9.51 5.64
N GLU A 37 2.31 9.62 6.72
CA GLU A 37 2.77 9.35 8.08
C GLU A 37 3.22 7.89 8.24
N ASN A 38 2.38 6.94 7.80
CA ASN A 38 2.74 5.51 7.87
C ASN A 38 3.94 5.20 6.97
N MET A 39 4.03 5.77 5.77
CA MET A 39 5.20 5.61 4.92
C MET A 39 6.47 6.18 5.55
N SER A 40 6.39 7.34 6.21
CA SER A 40 7.53 7.95 6.90
C SER A 40 8.02 7.07 8.04
N ILE A 41 7.10 6.51 8.84
CA ILE A 41 7.45 5.57 9.93
C ILE A 41 8.14 4.33 9.36
N LEU A 42 7.63 3.78 8.26
CA LEU A 42 8.21 2.62 7.61
C LEU A 42 9.61 2.89 7.04
N ILE A 43 9.80 4.02 6.37
CA ILE A 43 11.11 4.45 5.86
C ILE A 43 12.08 4.64 7.03
N GLN A 44 11.64 5.27 8.12
CA GLN A 44 12.47 5.44 9.30
C GLN A 44 12.93 4.10 9.88
N LYS A 45 11.99 3.16 10.09
CA LYS A 45 12.32 1.82 10.58
C LYS A 45 13.30 1.07 9.67
N SER A 46 13.10 1.16 8.36
CA SER A 46 13.98 0.47 7.42
C SER A 46 15.36 1.12 7.28
N VAL A 47 15.45 2.45 7.31
CA VAL A 47 16.69 3.18 6.99
C VAL A 47 17.50 3.51 8.25
N GLN A 48 16.83 3.92 9.33
CA GLN A 48 17.49 4.34 10.56
C GLN A 48 17.61 3.19 11.55
N ASP A 49 16.55 2.39 11.70
CA ASP A 49 16.51 1.32 12.71
C ASP A 49 16.95 -0.03 12.14
N ASN A 50 17.22 -0.11 10.83
CA ASN A 50 17.64 -1.30 10.10
C ASN A 50 16.67 -2.50 10.29
N GLU A 51 15.40 -2.20 10.55
CA GLU A 51 14.34 -3.19 10.69
C GLU A 51 13.85 -3.67 9.33
N THR A 52 13.61 -4.97 9.22
CA THR A 52 12.94 -5.55 8.05
C THR A 52 11.46 -5.19 8.08
N ILE A 53 10.96 -4.57 7.03
CA ILE A 53 9.52 -4.33 6.86
C ILE A 53 8.87 -5.60 6.33
N ASP A 54 8.02 -6.20 7.15
CA ASP A 54 7.25 -7.41 6.86
C ASP A 54 5.78 -7.26 7.28
N ASP A 55 4.95 -8.24 6.95
CA ASP A 55 3.53 -8.27 7.30
C ASP A 55 3.25 -8.39 8.81
N LYS A 56 4.28 -8.55 9.63
CA LYS A 56 4.20 -8.62 11.10
C LYS A 56 4.54 -7.29 11.77
N SER A 57 5.39 -6.49 11.14
CA SER A 57 5.88 -5.19 11.64
C SER A 57 5.03 -4.00 11.17
N VAL A 58 4.19 -4.22 10.16
CA VAL A 58 3.21 -3.25 9.64
C VAL A 58 1.84 -3.50 10.27
N THR A 59 1.12 -2.44 10.63
CA THR A 59 -0.23 -2.56 11.18
C THR A 59 -1.20 -3.16 10.15
N LYS A 60 -2.07 -4.06 10.60
CA LYS A 60 -3.08 -4.68 9.72
C LYS A 60 -3.99 -3.65 9.05
N GLU A 61 -4.30 -2.57 9.77
CA GLU A 61 -5.11 -1.45 9.27
C GLU A 61 -4.43 -0.76 8.09
N PHE A 62 -3.11 -0.53 8.18
CA PHE A 62 -2.36 0.07 7.07
C PHE A 62 -2.27 -0.89 5.88
N ILE A 63 -2.09 -2.20 6.11
CA ILE A 63 -2.14 -3.20 5.03
C ILE A 63 -3.53 -3.20 4.36
N SER A 64 -4.61 -3.19 5.13
CA SER A 64 -5.98 -3.10 4.60
C SER A 64 -6.21 -1.81 3.80
N PHE A 65 -5.66 -0.69 4.28
CA PHE A 65 -5.68 0.58 3.55
C PHE A 65 -4.95 0.46 2.20
N LEU A 66 -3.73 -0.09 2.17
CA LEU A 66 -2.99 -0.32 0.92
C LEU A 66 -3.73 -1.24 -0.06
N ILE A 67 -4.39 -2.28 0.45
CA ILE A 67 -5.23 -3.18 -0.37
C ILE A 67 -6.43 -2.42 -0.96
N SER A 68 -7.05 -1.49 -0.22
CA SER A 68 -8.16 -0.66 -0.74
C SER A 68 -7.75 0.27 -1.89
N LEU A 69 -6.46 0.65 -1.96
CA LEU A 69 -5.94 1.40 -3.10
C LEU A 69 -5.82 0.52 -4.36
N TYR A 70 -5.77 -0.80 -4.18
CA TYR A 70 -5.67 -1.77 -5.27
C TYR A 70 -7.05 -2.18 -5.81
N TYR A 71 -8.10 -2.22 -4.97
CA TYR A 71 -9.45 -2.77 -5.26
C TYR A 71 -10.54 -1.73 -5.29
#